data_AF-A0A1B8CAF4-F1
#
_entry.id   AF-A0A1B8CAF4-F1
#
_cell.length_a   1.000
_cell.length_b   1.000
_cell.length_c   1.000
_cell.angle_alpha   90.00
_cell.angle_beta   90.00
_cell.angle_gamma   90.00
#
_symmetry.space_group_name_H-M   'P 1'
#
loop_
_entity.id
_entity.type
_entity.pdbx_description
1 polymer ?
#
loop_
_entity_poly.entity_id
_entity_poly.type
_entity_poly.pdbx_seq_one_letter_code
_entity_poly.pdbx_strand_id
1 'polypeptide(L)'
;MQFGNAIGTACLTFVLTNIDDAFVLVTFFAESSTSRNLTPLKITLGQYIGFTVIVVVSLIGFAVAVALPSEPIGFLGLLPILLGVWKFFDLLFPKKDDTEEEESESQRIANAKSVFKVALITIMNGGDNIGTYIPLFSQAKGAEVAVYVVVYYILLGIWCFIAFLIMKQRHILRLAEKYASFIIPFLYLGLGIYIVVKSSCYPWSVKEIDDEFLGDPGKIVMGVVTAFLLSSIMGMMVWFKMRKMKTSTMNEEIALTENTPAVTKGENDRPLDTSDNGKNADNADNADTTVTEQPGKDCEETETRSIEAGPNAEQLQSDNKVQPKATPGDSEIQAAS
;
A
#
# COMPACT_ATOMS: atom_id res chain seq x y z
N MET A 1 1.34 38.22 0.34
CA MET A 1 1.77 36.81 0.12
C MET A 1 2.06 36.64 -1.37
N GLN A 2 3.03 35.81 -1.76
CA GLN A 2 3.27 35.50 -3.17
C GLN A 2 2.41 34.29 -3.57
N PHE A 3 1.14 34.56 -3.90
CA PHE A 3 0.10 33.53 -4.06
C PHE A 3 0.47 32.44 -5.10
N GLY A 4 1.09 32.85 -6.23
CA GLY A 4 1.60 31.91 -7.24
C GLY A 4 2.70 30.98 -6.73
N ASN A 5 3.59 31.45 -5.85
CA ASN A 5 4.61 30.61 -5.22
C ASN A 5 3.98 29.65 -4.20
N ALA A 6 2.96 30.08 -3.47
CA ALA A 6 2.22 29.19 -2.57
C ALA A 6 1.51 28.05 -3.34
N ILE A 7 0.83 28.38 -4.46
CA ILE A 7 0.25 27.35 -5.35
C ILE A 7 1.35 26.44 -5.92
N GLY A 8 2.46 27.00 -6.42
CA GLY A 8 3.57 26.21 -6.97
C GLY A 8 4.16 25.22 -5.96
N THR A 9 4.39 25.65 -4.71
CA THR A 9 4.83 24.76 -3.63
C THR A 9 3.77 23.71 -3.28
N ALA A 10 2.49 24.08 -3.22
CA ALA A 10 1.40 23.12 -2.97
C ALA A 10 1.29 22.07 -4.08
N CYS A 11 1.29 22.47 -5.35
CA CYS A 11 1.26 21.56 -6.48
C CYS A 11 2.47 20.61 -6.48
N LEU A 12 3.67 21.12 -6.22
CA LEU A 12 4.87 20.29 -6.10
C LEU A 12 4.72 19.29 -4.94
N THR A 13 4.54 19.78 -3.71
CA THR A 13 4.51 18.92 -2.51
C THR A 13 3.36 17.92 -2.51
N PHE A 14 2.20 18.25 -3.09
CA PHE A 14 1.13 17.30 -3.33
C PHE A 14 1.58 16.18 -4.29
N VAL A 15 2.15 16.52 -5.45
CA VAL A 15 2.63 15.53 -6.43
C VAL A 15 3.73 14.65 -5.82
N LEU A 16 4.66 15.20 -5.04
CA LEU A 16 5.71 14.41 -4.37
C LEU A 16 5.17 13.37 -3.39
N THR A 17 4.07 13.68 -2.71
CA THR A 17 3.51 12.85 -1.62
C THR A 17 2.37 11.94 -2.05
N ASN A 18 1.71 12.20 -3.18
CA ASN A 18 0.58 11.40 -3.66
C ASN A 18 0.94 10.54 -4.90
N ILE A 19 2.18 10.59 -5.39
CA ILE A 19 2.61 9.79 -6.54
C ILE A 19 2.65 8.29 -6.24
N ASP A 20 3.07 7.87 -5.04
CA ASP A 20 3.07 6.44 -4.67
C ASP A 20 1.63 5.93 -4.44
N ASP A 21 0.81 6.73 -3.76
CA ASP A 21 -0.62 6.44 -3.59
C ASP A 21 -1.37 6.38 -4.93
N ALA A 22 -0.89 7.07 -5.99
CA ALA A 22 -1.48 6.97 -7.33
C ALA A 22 -1.49 5.53 -7.87
N PHE A 23 -0.46 4.73 -7.60
CA PHE A 23 -0.38 3.33 -8.06
C PHE A 23 -1.42 2.44 -7.35
N VAL A 24 -1.63 2.70 -6.05
CA VAL A 24 -2.65 2.04 -5.23
C VAL A 24 -4.06 2.47 -5.65
N LEU A 25 -4.27 3.76 -5.88
CA LEU A 25 -5.53 4.35 -6.34
C LEU A 25 -5.94 3.83 -7.73
N VAL A 26 -5.00 3.74 -8.67
CA VAL A 26 -5.19 3.08 -9.98
C VAL A 26 -5.57 1.61 -9.80
N THR A 27 -4.96 0.91 -8.84
CA THR A 27 -5.26 -0.50 -8.54
C THR A 27 -6.67 -0.68 -7.96
N PHE A 28 -7.12 0.21 -7.07
CA PHE A 28 -8.52 0.22 -6.62
C PHE A 28 -9.50 0.48 -7.76
N PHE A 29 -9.22 1.44 -8.65
CA PHE A 29 -10.08 1.67 -9.82
C PHE A 29 -10.13 0.43 -10.72
N ALA A 30 -9.01 -0.27 -10.94
CA ALA A 30 -8.99 -1.55 -11.65
C ALA A 30 -9.85 -2.63 -10.93
N GLU A 31 -9.74 -2.77 -9.60
CA GLU A 31 -10.59 -3.67 -8.78
C GLU A 31 -12.09 -3.35 -8.98
N SER A 32 -12.45 -2.05 -9.02
CA SER A 32 -13.85 -1.60 -9.22
C SER A 32 -14.44 -1.93 -10.59
N SER A 33 -13.62 -2.24 -11.60
CA SER A 33 -14.12 -2.70 -12.91
C SER A 33 -14.51 -4.18 -12.93
N THR A 34 -14.08 -4.95 -11.94
CA THR A 34 -14.33 -6.40 -11.83
C THR A 34 -15.25 -6.73 -10.64
N SER A 35 -15.14 -5.99 -9.53
CA SER A 35 -15.87 -6.26 -8.29
C SER A 35 -17.15 -5.43 -8.17
N ARG A 36 -18.31 -6.10 -8.16
CA ARG A 36 -19.64 -5.45 -8.02
C ARG A 36 -19.83 -4.68 -6.71
N ASN A 37 -18.99 -4.95 -5.69
CA ASN A 37 -19.07 -4.32 -4.37
C ASN A 37 -18.31 -2.99 -4.27
N LEU A 38 -17.28 -2.78 -5.11
CA LEU A 38 -16.37 -1.65 -5.03
C LEU A 38 -16.61 -0.74 -6.24
N THR A 39 -16.91 0.54 -6.01
CA THR A 39 -17.44 1.46 -7.03
C THR A 39 -16.53 2.70 -7.12
N PRO A 40 -16.31 3.32 -8.29
CA PRO A 40 -15.52 4.55 -8.41
C PRO A 40 -15.85 5.63 -7.35
N LEU A 41 -17.14 5.90 -7.11
CA LEU A 41 -17.60 6.83 -6.07
C LEU A 41 -17.19 6.42 -4.64
N LYS A 42 -17.14 5.12 -4.34
CA LYS A 42 -16.70 4.60 -3.03
C LYS A 42 -15.19 4.73 -2.84
N ILE A 43 -14.41 4.64 -3.93
CA ILE A 43 -12.97 4.90 -3.92
C ILE A 43 -12.73 6.37 -3.64
N THR A 44 -13.31 7.27 -4.43
CA THR A 44 -13.15 8.72 -4.23
C THR A 44 -13.61 9.14 -2.83
N LEU A 45 -14.73 8.61 -2.32
CA LEU A 45 -15.18 8.90 -0.95
C LEU A 45 -14.19 8.38 0.10
N GLY A 46 -13.67 7.16 -0.05
CA GLY A 46 -12.66 6.60 0.86
C GLY A 46 -11.37 7.41 0.85
N GLN A 47 -10.90 7.77 -0.35
CA GLN A 47 -9.71 8.60 -0.57
C GLN A 47 -9.84 9.97 0.10
N TYR A 48 -10.98 10.66 -0.08
CA TYR A 48 -11.22 11.95 0.57
C TYR A 48 -11.29 11.80 2.11
N ILE A 49 -11.85 10.71 2.65
CA ILE A 49 -11.87 10.45 4.10
C ILE A 49 -10.44 10.22 4.61
N GLY A 50 -9.67 9.32 3.99
CA GLY A 50 -8.29 9.02 4.39
C GLY A 50 -7.37 10.24 4.29
N PHE A 51 -7.46 10.99 3.19
CA PHE A 51 -6.72 12.23 3.00
C PHE A 51 -7.15 13.32 4.00
N THR A 52 -8.42 13.38 4.39
CA THR A 52 -8.87 14.29 5.46
C THR A 52 -8.20 13.95 6.79
N VAL A 53 -8.07 12.66 7.15
CA VAL A 53 -7.35 12.24 8.36
C VAL A 53 -5.87 12.63 8.28
N ILE A 54 -5.20 12.38 7.15
CA ILE A 54 -3.81 12.81 6.89
C ILE A 54 -3.64 14.32 7.08
N VAL A 55 -4.52 15.13 6.48
CA VAL A 55 -4.46 16.60 6.61
C VAL A 55 -4.74 17.06 8.03
N VAL A 56 -5.71 16.46 8.74
CA VAL A 56 -5.99 16.79 10.15
C VAL A 56 -4.83 16.43 11.07
N VAL A 57 -4.23 15.25 10.93
CA VAL A 57 -3.02 14.86 11.67
C VAL A 57 -1.86 15.80 11.35
N SER A 58 -1.70 16.21 10.08
CA SER A 58 -0.68 17.17 9.67
C SER A 58 -0.91 18.57 10.27
N LEU A 59 -2.17 19.01 10.39
CA LEU A 59 -2.53 20.29 11.03
C LEU A 59 -2.36 20.25 12.56
N ILE A 60 -2.58 19.11 13.20
CA ILE A 60 -2.28 18.90 14.62
C ILE A 60 -0.75 18.94 14.86
N GLY A 61 0.03 18.21 14.05
CA GLY A 61 1.49 18.24 14.12
C GLY A 61 2.07 19.63 13.85
N PHE A 62 1.49 20.38 12.90
CA PHE A 62 1.77 21.80 12.68
C PHE A 62 1.49 22.66 13.92
N ALA A 63 0.32 22.50 14.56
CA ALA A 63 -0.04 23.28 15.75
C ALA A 63 0.91 22.99 16.93
N VAL A 64 1.36 21.74 17.08
CA VAL A 64 2.40 21.37 18.05
C VAL A 64 3.77 21.96 17.67
N ALA A 65 4.16 21.92 16.40
CA ALA A 65 5.43 22.49 15.93
C ALA A 65 5.51 24.02 16.11
N VAL A 66 4.40 24.74 15.95
CA VAL A 66 4.31 26.20 16.16
C VAL A 66 4.34 26.59 17.66
N ALA A 67 4.21 25.63 18.58
CA ALA A 67 4.47 25.86 20.01
C ALA A 67 5.97 25.85 20.37
N LEU A 68 6.86 25.50 19.43
CA LEU A 68 8.31 25.64 19.56
C LEU A 68 8.77 27.05 19.14
N PRO A 69 9.97 27.51 19.57
CA PRO A 69 10.54 28.77 19.08
C PRO A 69 10.70 28.77 17.56
N SER A 70 10.57 29.93 16.92
CA SER A 70 10.50 30.08 15.45
C SER A 70 11.75 29.61 14.70
N GLU A 71 12.88 29.52 15.41
CA GLU A 71 14.21 29.28 14.88
C GLU A 71 14.49 27.78 14.68
N PRO A 72 14.37 26.89 15.70
CA PRO A 72 14.55 25.44 15.54
C PRO A 72 13.51 24.77 14.64
N ILE A 73 12.36 25.38 14.33
CA ILE A 73 11.33 24.81 13.45
C ILE A 73 11.91 24.39 12.08
N GLY A 74 12.96 25.04 11.58
CA GLY A 74 13.65 24.66 10.35
C GLY A 74 14.19 23.22 10.32
N PHE A 75 14.52 22.64 11.48
CA PHE A 75 15.00 21.26 11.59
C PHE A 75 13.93 20.21 11.26
N LEU A 76 12.65 20.57 11.17
CA LEU A 76 11.62 19.69 10.62
C LEU A 76 11.92 19.31 9.15
N GLY A 77 12.74 20.09 8.43
CA GLY A 77 13.24 19.70 7.10
C GLY A 77 14.12 18.44 7.09
N LEU A 78 14.62 18.00 8.25
CA LEU A 78 15.30 16.70 8.37
C LEU A 78 14.34 15.51 8.14
N LEU A 79 13.03 15.66 8.35
CA LEU A 79 12.06 14.58 8.14
C LEU A 79 11.95 14.17 6.66
N PRO A 80 11.69 15.09 5.69
CA PRO A 80 11.74 14.76 4.27
C PRO A 80 13.14 14.38 3.76
N ILE A 81 14.23 14.86 4.39
CA ILE A 81 15.58 14.31 4.10
C ILE A 81 15.64 12.82 4.47
N LEU A 82 15.15 12.45 5.66
CA LEU A 82 15.13 11.07 6.13
C LEU A 82 14.24 10.17 5.26
N LEU A 83 13.06 10.64 4.85
CA LEU A 83 12.18 9.95 3.89
C LEU A 83 12.87 9.75 2.54
N GLY A 84 13.58 10.77 2.03
CA GLY A 84 14.35 10.68 0.79
C GLY A 84 15.46 9.64 0.87
N VAL A 85 16.27 9.64 1.94
CA VAL A 85 17.33 8.65 2.14
C VAL A 85 16.76 7.24 2.33
N TRP A 86 15.63 7.08 3.02
CA TRP A 86 14.96 5.80 3.20
C TRP A 86 14.49 5.20 1.86
N LYS A 87 13.73 5.97 1.07
CA LYS A 87 13.30 5.58 -0.29
C LYS A 87 14.50 5.27 -1.21
N PHE A 88 15.63 5.99 -1.09
CA PHE A 88 16.86 5.70 -1.84
C PHE A 88 17.46 4.33 -1.49
N PHE A 89 17.45 3.94 -0.22
CA PHE A 89 17.93 2.63 0.21
C PHE A 89 17.00 1.47 -0.18
N ASP A 90 15.70 1.73 -0.40
CA ASP A 90 14.76 0.73 -0.91
C ASP A 90 14.91 0.49 -2.43
N LEU A 91 15.39 1.49 -3.20
CA LEU A 91 15.85 1.27 -4.57
C LEU A 91 17.12 0.42 -4.67
N LEU A 92 18.12 0.73 -3.83
CA LEU A 92 19.42 0.04 -3.86
C LEU A 92 19.32 -1.40 -3.37
N PHE A 93 18.42 -1.66 -2.43
CA PHE A 93 18.22 -2.95 -1.79
C PHE A 93 16.70 -3.20 -1.65
N PRO A 94 16.00 -3.63 -2.73
CA PRO A 94 14.61 -4.03 -2.61
C PRO A 94 14.46 -5.11 -1.53
N LYS A 95 13.33 -5.11 -0.81
CA LYS A 95 12.94 -6.26 0.01
C LYS A 95 12.91 -7.50 -0.88
N LYS A 96 13.37 -8.65 -0.36
CA LYS A 96 12.70 -9.92 -0.67
C LYS A 96 11.44 -9.94 0.20
N ASP A 97 10.31 -10.39 -0.32
CA ASP A 97 9.04 -10.29 0.38
C ASP A 97 9.01 -11.16 1.65
N ASP A 98 8.80 -10.53 2.80
CA ASP A 98 8.53 -11.22 4.08
C ASP A 98 7.01 -11.51 4.14
N THR A 99 6.52 -12.32 3.18
CA THR A 99 5.10 -12.40 2.77
C THR A 99 4.10 -12.71 3.90
N GLU A 100 4.54 -13.43 4.93
CA GLU A 100 3.70 -13.98 6.01
C GLU A 100 3.02 -12.90 6.89
N GLU A 101 3.69 -11.76 7.13
CA GLU A 101 3.09 -10.67 7.91
C GLU A 101 2.02 -9.92 7.10
N GLU A 102 2.33 -9.60 5.83
CA GLU A 102 1.50 -8.75 4.96
C GLU A 102 0.19 -9.44 4.53
N GLU A 103 0.18 -10.77 4.32
CA GLU A 103 -1.05 -11.53 4.07
C GLU A 103 -2.07 -11.42 5.22
N SER A 104 -1.58 -11.49 6.47
CA SER A 104 -2.43 -11.50 7.67
C SER A 104 -3.17 -10.17 7.89
N GLU A 105 -2.54 -9.05 7.54
CA GLU A 105 -3.14 -7.72 7.61
C GLU A 105 -4.05 -7.45 6.41
N SER A 106 -3.62 -7.84 5.20
CA SER A 106 -4.42 -7.75 3.97
C SER A 106 -5.75 -8.50 4.10
N GLN A 107 -5.77 -9.70 4.72
CA GLN A 107 -7.01 -10.47 4.94
C GLN A 107 -7.95 -9.82 5.98
N ARG A 108 -7.42 -9.08 6.97
CA ARG A 108 -8.24 -8.27 7.89
C ARG A 108 -8.86 -7.08 7.16
N ILE A 109 -8.07 -6.38 6.34
CA ILE A 109 -8.50 -5.22 5.55
C ILE A 109 -9.52 -5.61 4.46
N ALA A 110 -9.41 -6.81 3.87
CA ALA A 110 -10.34 -7.33 2.88
C ALA A 110 -11.79 -7.48 3.38
N ASN A 111 -11.98 -7.71 4.69
CA ASN A 111 -13.31 -7.82 5.32
C ASN A 111 -13.98 -6.47 5.60
N ALA A 112 -13.31 -5.33 5.36
CA ALA A 112 -13.87 -4.01 5.59
C ALA A 112 -14.86 -3.57 4.49
N LYS A 113 -15.81 -2.69 4.85
CA LYS A 113 -16.64 -1.98 3.86
C LYS A 113 -15.73 -1.22 2.89
N SER A 114 -15.97 -1.28 1.58
CA SER A 114 -14.97 -0.84 0.57
C SER A 114 -14.51 0.63 0.69
N VAL A 115 -15.35 1.53 1.24
CA VAL A 115 -14.96 2.93 1.53
C VAL A 115 -13.89 2.99 2.63
N PHE A 116 -14.02 2.15 3.66
CA PHE A 116 -13.07 2.04 4.76
C PHE A 116 -11.79 1.29 4.34
N LYS A 117 -11.91 0.25 3.49
CA LYS A 117 -10.75 -0.42 2.85
C LYS A 117 -9.83 0.61 2.19
N VAL A 118 -10.40 1.49 1.35
CA VAL A 118 -9.64 2.54 0.67
C VAL A 118 -9.11 3.56 1.68
N ALA A 119 -9.96 4.15 2.53
CA ALA A 119 -9.55 5.18 3.48
C ALA A 119 -8.42 4.73 4.42
N LEU A 120 -8.46 3.48 4.90
CA LEU A 120 -7.42 2.91 5.76
C LEU A 120 -6.09 2.76 5.01
N ILE A 121 -6.13 2.23 3.78
CA ILE A 121 -4.93 2.09 2.95
C ILE A 121 -4.35 3.46 2.56
N THR A 122 -5.18 4.47 2.26
CA THR A 122 -4.73 5.86 2.07
C THR A 122 -3.98 6.35 3.32
N ILE A 123 -4.50 6.10 4.52
CA ILE A 123 -3.86 6.50 5.80
C ILE A 123 -2.53 5.75 6.03
N MET A 124 -2.46 4.46 5.70
CA MET A 124 -1.24 3.65 5.82
C MET A 124 -0.14 4.13 4.86
N ASN A 125 -0.51 4.46 3.62
CA ASN A 125 0.41 5.06 2.64
C ASN A 125 0.87 6.45 3.07
N GLY A 126 -0.04 7.25 3.65
CA GLY A 126 0.13 8.68 3.89
C GLY A 126 1.12 9.11 4.98
N GLY A 127 2.01 8.21 5.41
CA GLY A 127 3.09 8.55 6.34
C GLY A 127 4.05 9.60 5.78
N ASP A 128 4.32 9.61 4.47
CA ASP A 128 5.18 10.60 3.82
C ASP A 128 4.44 11.91 3.48
N ASN A 129 3.12 11.88 3.23
CA ASN A 129 2.25 13.06 3.31
C ASN A 129 2.40 13.74 4.68
N ILE A 130 2.14 13.04 5.78
CA ILE A 130 2.22 13.59 7.15
C ILE A 130 3.63 14.12 7.43
N GLY A 131 4.65 13.32 7.13
CA GLY A 131 6.05 13.66 7.33
C GLY A 131 6.57 14.82 6.48
N THR A 132 5.85 15.21 5.43
CA THR A 132 6.17 16.35 4.57
C THR A 132 5.31 17.58 4.89
N TYR A 133 4.03 17.39 5.21
CA TYR A 133 3.08 18.47 5.42
C TYR A 133 3.32 19.18 6.75
N ILE A 134 3.70 18.46 7.82
CA ILE A 134 4.05 19.08 9.11
C ILE A 134 5.23 20.09 8.95
N PRO A 135 6.41 19.70 8.39
CA PRO A 135 7.49 20.65 8.07
C PRO A 135 7.13 21.78 7.13
N LEU A 136 6.26 21.52 6.15
CA LEU A 136 5.84 22.53 5.18
C LEU A 136 4.93 23.59 5.80
N PHE A 137 3.96 23.15 6.61
CA PHE A 137 2.97 24.02 7.25
C PHE A 137 3.62 24.88 8.34
N SER A 138 4.56 24.32 9.12
CA SER A 138 5.26 25.07 10.18
C SER A 138 6.16 26.19 9.66
N GLN A 139 6.59 26.12 8.39
CA GLN A 139 7.33 27.19 7.69
C GLN A 139 6.45 28.10 6.82
N ALA A 140 5.12 27.95 6.86
CA ALA A 140 4.18 28.74 6.09
C ALA A 140 3.33 29.63 7.00
N LYS A 141 2.85 30.77 6.48
CA LYS A 141 1.92 31.63 7.22
C LYS A 141 0.54 30.98 7.24
N GLY A 142 -0.28 31.25 8.27
CA GLY A 142 -1.59 30.58 8.42
C GLY A 142 -2.51 30.64 7.18
N ALA A 143 -2.53 31.76 6.46
CA ALA A 143 -3.29 31.86 5.20
C ALA A 143 -2.58 31.24 3.97
N GLU A 144 -1.27 30.96 4.03
CA GLU A 144 -0.58 30.10 3.05
C GLU A 144 -0.91 28.63 3.30
N VAL A 145 -0.98 28.18 4.57
CA VAL A 145 -1.47 26.83 4.94
C VAL A 145 -2.91 26.61 4.45
N ALA A 146 -3.79 27.61 4.60
CA ALA A 146 -5.15 27.54 4.05
C ALA A 146 -5.17 27.36 2.52
N VAL A 147 -4.28 28.04 1.78
CA VAL A 147 -4.11 27.84 0.33
C VAL A 147 -3.61 26.43 0.02
N TYR A 148 -2.64 25.92 0.77
CA TYR A 148 -2.13 24.55 0.59
C TYR A 148 -3.25 23.51 0.73
N VAL A 149 -4.05 23.59 1.80
CA VAL A 149 -5.17 22.67 2.06
C VAL A 149 -6.22 22.73 0.93
N VAL A 150 -6.61 23.93 0.48
CA VAL A 150 -7.57 24.08 -0.63
C VAL A 150 -7.01 23.51 -1.94
N VAL A 151 -5.75 23.80 -2.27
CA VAL A 151 -5.08 23.26 -3.47
C VAL A 151 -4.97 21.74 -3.39
N TYR A 152 -4.63 21.17 -2.23
CA TYR A 152 -4.55 19.73 -2.03
C TYR A 152 -5.89 19.01 -2.31
N TYR A 153 -7.04 19.52 -1.83
CA TYR A 153 -8.34 18.90 -2.12
C TYR A 153 -8.78 19.03 -3.59
N ILE A 154 -8.37 20.10 -4.29
CA ILE A 154 -8.59 20.25 -5.73
C ILE A 154 -7.73 19.24 -6.50
N LEU A 155 -6.45 19.14 -6.15
CA LEU A 155 -5.52 18.18 -6.77
C LEU A 155 -5.92 16.74 -6.48
N LEU A 156 -6.44 16.40 -5.30
CA LEU A 156 -6.93 15.06 -4.97
C LEU A 156 -8.07 14.60 -5.90
N GLY A 157 -9.00 15.50 -6.24
CA GLY A 157 -10.06 15.23 -7.21
C GLY A 157 -9.52 14.99 -8.62
N ILE A 158 -8.53 15.80 -9.03
CA ILE A 158 -7.80 15.61 -10.30
C ILE A 158 -7.02 14.29 -10.28
N TRP A 159 -6.42 13.90 -9.16
CA TRP A 159 -5.67 12.65 -8.99
C TRP A 159 -6.58 11.42 -9.12
N CYS A 160 -7.76 11.46 -8.48
CA CYS A 160 -8.79 10.43 -8.64
C CYS A 160 -9.23 10.29 -10.10
N PHE A 161 -9.40 11.41 -10.81
CA PHE A 161 -9.77 11.41 -12.23
C PHE A 161 -8.65 10.85 -13.13
N ILE A 162 -7.40 11.25 -12.90
CA ILE A 162 -6.22 10.72 -13.62
C ILE A 162 -6.09 9.20 -13.38
N ALA A 163 -6.22 8.75 -12.13
CA ALA A 163 -6.14 7.33 -11.80
C ALA A 163 -7.27 6.51 -12.48
N PHE A 164 -8.50 7.05 -12.52
CA PHE A 164 -9.63 6.46 -13.24
C PHE A 164 -9.40 6.40 -14.76
N LEU A 165 -8.68 7.35 -15.36
CA LEU A 165 -8.29 7.27 -16.78
C LEU A 165 -7.17 6.22 -17.02
N ILE A 166 -6.21 6.11 -16.10
CA ILE A 166 -5.04 5.23 -16.23
C ILE A 166 -5.36 3.75 -15.91
N MET A 167 -6.45 3.43 -15.19
CA MET A 167 -6.83 2.08 -14.74
C MET A 167 -6.78 0.94 -15.79
N LYS A 168 -6.91 1.25 -17.08
CA LYS A 168 -6.86 0.26 -18.17
C LYS A 168 -5.45 0.04 -18.74
N GLN A 169 -4.46 0.85 -18.35
CA GLN A 169 -3.15 0.95 -18.99
C GLN A 169 -1.99 0.46 -18.10
N ARG A 170 -2.01 -0.84 -17.75
CA ARG A 170 -0.97 -1.50 -16.91
C ARG A 170 0.47 -1.36 -17.44
N HIS A 171 0.67 -1.05 -18.71
CA HIS A 171 2.01 -0.75 -19.25
C HIS A 171 2.48 0.65 -18.86
N ILE A 172 1.60 1.66 -18.92
CA ILE A 172 1.93 3.04 -18.52
C ILE A 172 2.23 3.05 -17.02
N LEU A 173 1.43 2.34 -16.22
CA LEU A 173 1.58 2.27 -14.77
C LEU A 173 2.97 1.79 -14.34
N ARG A 174 3.42 0.62 -14.81
CA ARG A 174 4.75 0.05 -14.45
C ARG A 174 5.95 0.89 -14.93
N LEU A 175 5.79 1.65 -16.01
CA LEU A 175 6.81 2.61 -16.45
C LEU A 175 6.83 3.82 -15.53
N ALA A 176 5.66 4.41 -15.25
CA ALA A 176 5.54 5.53 -14.32
C ALA A 176 6.08 5.17 -12.94
N GLU A 177 5.76 3.99 -12.41
CA GLU A 177 6.24 3.42 -11.14
C GLU A 177 7.77 3.31 -11.11
N LYS A 178 8.40 2.78 -12.17
CA LYS A 178 9.87 2.66 -12.26
C LYS A 178 10.58 4.02 -12.35
N TYR A 179 10.00 5.00 -13.02
CA TYR A 179 10.58 6.35 -13.08
C TYR A 179 10.30 7.15 -11.80
N ALA A 180 9.10 7.03 -11.23
CA ALA A 180 8.68 7.68 -10.00
C ALA A 180 9.56 7.23 -8.82
N SER A 181 9.62 5.92 -8.57
CA SER A 181 10.44 5.34 -7.51
C SER A 181 11.91 5.79 -7.59
N PHE A 182 12.51 5.86 -8.78
CA PHE A 182 13.87 6.39 -8.95
C PHE A 182 14.01 7.89 -8.63
N ILE A 183 13.00 8.70 -8.95
CA ILE A 183 13.06 10.18 -8.85
C ILE A 183 12.65 10.69 -7.45
N ILE A 184 11.67 10.05 -6.80
CA ILE A 184 11.11 10.43 -5.50
C ILE A 184 12.18 10.69 -4.41
N PRO A 185 13.20 9.83 -4.21
CA PRO A 185 14.24 10.05 -3.20
C PRO A 185 14.95 11.41 -3.32
N PHE A 186 15.28 11.79 -4.55
CA PHE A 186 15.97 13.05 -4.85
C PHE A 186 15.07 14.27 -4.65
N LEU A 187 13.77 14.13 -4.93
CA LEU A 187 12.80 15.20 -4.71
C LEU A 187 12.48 15.41 -3.22
N TYR A 188 12.41 14.33 -2.43
CA TYR A 188 12.29 14.45 -0.96
C TYR A 188 13.55 15.04 -0.32
N LEU A 189 14.74 14.58 -0.72
CA LEU A 189 16.01 15.15 -0.29
C LEU A 189 16.11 16.65 -0.63
N GLY A 190 15.77 17.02 -1.87
CA GLY A 190 15.76 18.41 -2.33
C GLY A 190 14.74 19.29 -1.59
N LEU A 191 13.54 18.77 -1.31
CA LEU A 191 12.52 19.48 -0.54
C LEU A 191 12.96 19.73 0.90
N GLY A 192 13.55 18.73 1.56
CA GLY A 192 14.03 18.88 2.92
C GLY A 192 15.23 19.82 3.04
N ILE A 193 16.16 19.77 2.09
CA ILE A 193 17.24 20.76 1.98
C ILE A 193 16.66 22.16 1.76
N TYR A 194 15.67 22.33 0.87
CA TYR A 194 14.98 23.62 0.69
C TYR A 194 14.32 24.13 1.98
N ILE A 195 13.69 23.25 2.76
CA ILE A 195 13.08 23.60 4.05
C ILE A 195 14.16 24.08 5.04
N VAL A 196 15.26 23.34 5.21
CA VAL A 196 16.36 23.74 6.11
C VAL A 196 17.03 25.04 5.66
N VAL A 197 17.38 25.18 4.38
CA VAL A 197 18.11 26.34 3.83
C VAL A 197 17.25 27.62 3.80
N LYS A 198 15.93 27.49 3.64
CA LYS A 198 14.99 28.62 3.75
C LYS A 198 14.79 29.09 5.20
N SER A 199 14.98 28.19 6.16
CA SER A 199 14.81 28.48 7.58
C SER A 199 15.96 29.32 8.14
N SER A 200 15.77 29.89 9.33
CA SER A 200 16.86 30.48 10.11
C SER A 200 17.50 29.50 11.11
N CYS A 201 17.17 28.20 11.08
CA CYS A 201 17.61 27.25 12.12
C CYS A 201 19.13 27.07 12.16
N TYR A 202 19.79 26.99 11.00
CA TYR A 202 21.24 26.81 10.91
C TYR A 202 22.00 28.10 11.29
N PRO A 203 21.66 29.31 10.78
CA PRO A 203 22.23 30.57 11.26
C PRO A 203 21.97 30.85 12.75
N TRP A 204 20.80 30.47 13.28
CA TRP A 204 20.51 30.59 14.71
C TRP A 204 21.37 29.66 15.56
N SER A 205 21.43 28.36 15.21
CA SER A 205 22.24 27.38 15.96
C SER A 205 23.73 27.74 15.96
N VAL A 206 24.23 28.32 14.86
CA VAL A 206 25.59 28.87 14.81
C VAL A 206 25.78 30.00 15.82
N LYS A 207 24.84 30.95 15.90
CA LYS A 207 24.92 32.07 16.85
C LYS A 207 24.82 31.63 18.30
N GLU A 208 23.89 30.75 18.63
CA GLU A 208 23.71 30.26 20.01
C GLU A 208 25.00 29.58 20.53
N ILE A 209 25.72 28.88 19.65
CA ILE A 209 27.04 28.27 19.95
C ILE A 209 28.18 29.32 19.95
N ASP A 210 28.14 30.31 19.05
CA ASP A 210 29.11 31.42 19.02
C ASP A 210 29.00 32.31 20.28
N ASP A 211 27.80 32.49 20.84
CA ASP A 211 27.53 33.26 22.07
C ASP A 211 27.91 32.48 23.36
N GLU A 212 27.89 31.15 23.37
CA GLU A 212 28.38 30.32 24.49
C GLU A 212 29.91 30.11 24.52
N PHE A 213 30.61 30.21 23.37
CA PHE A 213 32.02 29.80 23.25
C PHE A 213 32.94 30.87 22.64
N LEU A 214 34.01 31.21 23.35
CA LEU A 214 35.06 32.14 22.88
C LEU A 214 35.74 31.64 21.58
N GLY A 215 35.42 32.27 20.44
CA GLY A 215 36.16 32.10 19.18
C GLY A 215 35.34 31.73 17.95
N ASP A 216 34.05 32.09 17.89
CA ASP A 216 33.12 31.84 16.79
C ASP A 216 33.11 30.37 16.24
N PRO A 217 33.11 29.32 17.10
CA PRO A 217 33.29 27.95 16.64
C PRO A 217 32.03 27.34 16.00
N GLY A 218 30.85 27.95 16.17
CA GLY A 218 29.54 27.40 15.83
C GLY A 218 29.41 26.97 14.36
N LYS A 219 30.07 27.66 13.43
CA LYS A 219 30.13 27.27 12.01
C LYS A 219 30.83 25.92 11.80
N ILE A 220 31.92 25.68 12.54
CA ILE A 220 32.70 24.44 12.49
C ILE A 220 31.95 23.35 13.25
N VAL A 221 31.43 23.65 14.43
CA VAL A 221 30.65 22.71 15.25
C VAL A 221 29.42 22.21 14.49
N MET A 222 28.60 23.11 13.93
CA MET A 222 27.42 22.71 13.13
C MET A 222 27.80 21.93 11.87
N GLY A 223 28.90 22.28 11.20
CA GLY A 223 29.40 21.52 10.05
C GLY A 223 29.84 20.10 10.42
N VAL A 224 30.57 19.95 11.53
CA VAL A 224 30.99 18.64 12.05
C VAL A 224 29.79 17.82 12.54
N VAL A 225 28.88 18.42 13.31
CA VAL A 225 27.68 17.76 13.84
C VAL A 225 26.75 17.30 12.73
N THR A 226 26.49 18.12 11.71
CA THR A 226 25.65 17.70 10.56
C THR A 226 26.33 16.62 9.71
N ALA A 227 27.66 16.71 9.49
CA ALA A 227 28.40 15.64 8.80
C ALA A 227 28.40 14.32 9.59
N PHE A 228 28.58 14.37 10.92
CA PHE A 228 28.49 13.18 11.78
C PHE A 228 27.08 12.61 11.85
N LEU A 229 26.03 13.44 11.92
CA LEU A 229 24.65 12.98 11.87
C LEU A 229 24.34 12.29 10.55
N LEU A 230 24.65 12.92 9.41
CA LEU A 230 24.42 12.31 8.09
C LEU A 230 25.21 11.00 7.92
N SER A 231 26.47 10.97 8.32
CA SER A 231 27.33 9.77 8.29
C SER A 231 26.81 8.65 9.22
N SER A 232 26.39 9.01 10.43
CA SER A 232 25.85 8.07 11.42
C SER A 232 24.49 7.51 10.99
N ILE A 233 23.60 8.34 10.45
CA ILE A 233 22.30 7.93 9.89
C ILE A 233 22.52 6.99 8.70
N MET A 234 23.45 7.32 7.79
CA MET A 234 23.82 6.48 6.65
C MET A 234 24.36 5.12 7.13
N GLY A 235 25.32 5.11 8.05
CA GLY A 235 25.94 3.90 8.59
C GLY A 235 24.95 3.05 9.41
N MET A 236 24.07 3.67 10.18
CA MET A 236 23.06 2.98 10.97
C MET A 236 21.99 2.33 10.08
N MET A 237 21.51 3.02 9.03
CA MET A 237 20.57 2.41 8.07
C MET A 237 21.21 1.26 7.27
N VAL A 238 22.46 1.42 6.81
CA VAL A 238 23.22 0.32 6.18
C VAL A 238 23.34 -0.87 7.15
N TRP A 239 23.74 -0.63 8.41
CA TRP A 239 23.88 -1.69 9.40
C TRP A 239 22.56 -2.38 9.75
N PHE A 240 21.47 -1.63 9.89
CA PHE A 240 20.14 -2.17 10.19
C PHE A 240 19.61 -3.02 9.02
N LYS A 241 19.83 -2.59 7.78
CA LYS A 241 19.42 -3.34 6.57
C LYS A 241 20.32 -4.56 6.31
N MET A 242 21.63 -4.47 6.58
CA MET A 242 22.53 -5.64 6.63
C MET A 242 22.12 -6.65 7.71
N ARG A 243 21.64 -6.17 8.88
CA ARG A 243 21.05 -7.04 9.91
C ARG A 243 19.81 -7.75 9.39
N LYS A 244 18.85 -7.04 8.79
CA LYS A 244 17.64 -7.69 8.24
C LYS A 244 18.00 -8.73 7.16
N MET A 245 18.91 -8.41 6.24
CA MET A 245 19.38 -9.38 5.24
C MET A 245 19.95 -10.65 5.88
N LYS A 246 20.78 -10.53 6.94
CA LYS A 246 21.28 -11.71 7.67
C LYS A 246 20.16 -12.53 8.32
N THR A 247 19.15 -11.88 8.90
CA THR A 247 17.98 -12.56 9.49
C THR A 247 17.18 -13.29 8.42
N SER A 248 16.86 -12.63 7.29
CA SER A 248 16.12 -13.27 6.19
C SER A 248 16.89 -14.47 5.61
N THR A 249 18.21 -14.37 5.38
CA THR A 249 19.01 -15.53 4.93
C THR A 249 19.07 -16.66 5.94
N MET A 250 19.19 -16.36 7.24
CA MET A 250 19.18 -17.39 8.29
C MET A 250 17.82 -18.10 8.38
N ASN A 251 16.71 -17.37 8.21
CA ASN A 251 15.37 -17.95 8.19
C ASN A 251 15.13 -18.78 6.91
N GLU A 252 15.60 -18.30 5.75
CA GLU A 252 15.53 -19.00 4.45
C GLU A 252 16.33 -20.32 4.50
N GLU A 253 17.49 -20.35 5.17
CA GLU A 253 18.30 -21.54 5.39
C GLU A 253 17.66 -22.53 6.39
N ILE A 254 17.10 -22.03 7.50
CA ILE A 254 16.36 -22.86 8.48
C ILE A 254 15.14 -23.53 7.82
N ALA A 255 14.31 -22.77 7.11
CA ALA A 255 13.11 -23.28 6.44
C ALA A 255 13.43 -24.39 5.41
N LEU A 256 14.56 -24.28 4.70
CA LEU A 256 15.04 -25.32 3.79
C LEU A 256 15.49 -26.60 4.52
N THR A 257 16.10 -26.47 5.70
CA THR A 257 16.50 -27.64 6.50
C THR A 257 15.31 -28.37 7.16
N GLU A 258 14.27 -27.64 7.57
CA GLU A 258 13.06 -28.24 8.18
C GLU A 258 12.18 -28.98 7.15
N ASN A 259 12.14 -28.50 5.90
CA ASN A 259 11.34 -29.10 4.82
C ASN A 259 12.03 -30.26 4.08
N THR A 260 13.21 -30.72 4.52
CA THR A 260 13.94 -31.82 3.85
C THR A 260 13.76 -33.15 4.59
N PRO A 261 13.07 -34.16 4.03
CA PRO A 261 12.92 -35.48 4.66
C PRO A 261 14.28 -36.17 4.81
N ALA A 262 14.57 -36.67 6.01
CA ALA A 262 15.82 -37.37 6.30
C ALA A 262 15.92 -38.69 5.52
N VAL A 263 16.73 -38.73 4.46
CA VAL A 263 17.01 -39.95 3.69
C VAL A 263 17.90 -40.88 4.52
N THR A 264 17.28 -41.92 5.11
CA THR A 264 17.97 -42.93 5.90
C THR A 264 19.04 -43.65 5.08
N LYS A 265 20.30 -43.51 5.50
CA LYS A 265 21.45 -44.08 4.79
C LYS A 265 21.58 -45.59 5.10
N GLY A 266 20.86 -46.41 4.35
CA GLY A 266 20.93 -47.88 4.44
C GLY A 266 22.25 -48.40 3.88
N GLU A 267 23.10 -48.94 4.75
CA GLU A 267 24.37 -49.56 4.40
C GLU A 267 24.18 -51.06 4.13
N ASN A 268 24.69 -51.56 3.00
CA ASN A 268 24.86 -53.00 2.74
C ASN A 268 25.78 -53.22 1.53
N ASP A 269 26.63 -54.24 1.62
CA ASP A 269 27.66 -54.55 0.63
C ASP A 269 27.18 -55.38 -0.57
N ARG A 270 28.03 -55.40 -1.60
CA ARG A 270 28.01 -56.24 -2.82
C ARG A 270 28.84 -57.53 -2.60
N PRO A 271 28.96 -58.47 -3.58
CA PRO A 271 28.26 -58.62 -4.87
C PRO A 271 27.79 -60.08 -5.19
N LEU A 272 27.19 -60.26 -6.39
CA LEU A 272 26.98 -61.54 -7.11
C LEU A 272 25.97 -62.52 -6.46
N ASP A 273 25.21 -63.34 -7.21
CA ASP A 273 25.51 -63.93 -8.53
C ASP A 273 24.27 -64.03 -9.46
N THR A 274 24.44 -64.50 -10.71
CA THR A 274 23.34 -64.65 -11.69
C THR A 274 23.19 -66.09 -12.24
N SER A 275 22.09 -66.76 -11.89
CA SER A 275 21.59 -68.06 -12.42
C SER A 275 20.20 -68.35 -11.82
N ASP A 276 19.29 -69.15 -12.39
CA ASP A 276 19.05 -69.57 -13.78
C ASP A 276 17.56 -69.97 -13.92
N ASN A 277 17.10 -70.25 -15.14
CA ASN A 277 15.75 -70.59 -15.60
C ASN A 277 15.11 -71.84 -14.94
N GLY A 278 13.81 -71.82 -14.61
CA GLY A 278 13.13 -73.05 -14.16
C GLY A 278 11.64 -73.02 -13.73
N LYS A 279 10.74 -73.30 -14.68
CA LYS A 279 9.54 -74.17 -14.57
C LYS A 279 8.44 -73.95 -13.50
N ASN A 280 7.24 -73.62 -14.01
CA ASN A 280 6.01 -74.44 -13.96
C ASN A 280 5.37 -74.88 -12.60
N ALA A 281 4.11 -74.46 -12.37
CA ALA A 281 2.89 -75.30 -12.46
C ALA A 281 1.86 -75.20 -11.31
N ASP A 282 0.58 -75.37 -11.72
CA ASP A 282 -0.61 -75.92 -11.03
C ASP A 282 -1.31 -75.19 -9.85
N ASN A 283 -2.56 -74.79 -10.13
CA ASN A 283 -3.83 -75.10 -9.41
C ASN A 283 -4.04 -74.73 -7.91
N ALA A 284 -5.27 -74.52 -7.43
CA ALA A 284 -6.57 -74.17 -8.04
C ALA A 284 -7.60 -73.82 -6.91
N ASP A 285 -8.80 -73.40 -7.33
CA ASP A 285 -10.09 -73.57 -6.64
C ASP A 285 -10.38 -72.94 -5.26
N ASN A 286 -11.28 -71.95 -5.32
CA ASN A 286 -12.60 -71.92 -4.66
C ASN A 286 -12.80 -71.58 -3.17
N ALA A 287 -13.96 -70.94 -3.01
CA ALA A 287 -14.73 -70.47 -1.85
C ALA A 287 -15.04 -71.57 -0.78
N ASP A 288 -15.69 -71.30 0.36
CA ASP A 288 -16.71 -70.27 0.65
C ASP A 288 -16.91 -70.00 2.17
N THR A 289 -17.86 -69.13 2.51
CA THR A 289 -18.61 -68.99 3.78
C THR A 289 -17.92 -68.44 5.04
N THR A 290 -18.21 -67.17 5.33
CA THR A 290 -18.85 -66.62 6.56
C THR A 290 -18.67 -67.31 7.94
N VAL A 291 -18.54 -66.51 9.01
CA VAL A 291 -19.54 -66.39 10.12
C VAL A 291 -19.11 -65.41 11.24
N THR A 292 -19.94 -64.36 11.50
CA THR A 292 -20.01 -63.50 12.73
C THR A 292 -18.72 -62.76 13.20
N GLU A 293 -18.72 -61.79 14.15
CA GLU A 293 -19.71 -61.30 15.14
C GLU A 293 -19.87 -59.75 15.17
N GLN A 294 -21.05 -59.35 15.65
CA GLN A 294 -21.39 -58.07 16.29
C GLN A 294 -22.34 -58.44 17.44
N PRO A 295 -22.44 -57.71 18.58
CA PRO A 295 -23.15 -56.42 18.56
C PRO A 295 -22.83 -55.40 19.66
N GLY A 296 -23.48 -54.22 19.56
CA GLY A 296 -23.89 -53.40 20.71
C GLY A 296 -22.97 -52.23 21.09
N LYS A 297 -23.45 -51.16 21.74
CA LYS A 297 -24.80 -50.64 22.13
C LYS A 297 -24.61 -49.14 22.42
N ASP A 298 -25.55 -48.19 22.38
CA ASP A 298 -26.97 -48.02 22.00
C ASP A 298 -27.10 -46.48 21.65
N CYS A 299 -27.95 -45.98 20.74
CA CYS A 299 -29.42 -45.76 20.81
C CYS A 299 -29.88 -44.84 21.98
N GLU A 300 -30.97 -44.04 21.96
CA GLU A 300 -31.81 -43.35 20.93
C GLU A 300 -32.60 -42.23 21.72
N GLU A 301 -33.66 -41.50 21.34
CA GLU A 301 -34.62 -41.39 20.21
C GLU A 301 -35.08 -39.89 20.13
N THR A 302 -35.27 -39.13 19.04
CA THR A 302 -35.36 -39.33 17.57
C THR A 302 -36.78 -39.18 16.96
N GLU A 303 -37.58 -38.17 17.37
CA GLU A 303 -38.89 -37.83 16.74
C GLU A 303 -38.92 -36.43 16.05
N THR A 304 -39.46 -36.17 14.84
CA THR A 304 -40.72 -36.54 14.09
C THR A 304 -42.03 -35.96 14.65
N ARG A 305 -43.09 -35.59 13.90
CA ARG A 305 -43.55 -35.67 12.47
C ARG A 305 -44.32 -34.34 12.12
N SER A 306 -44.97 -33.99 11.00
CA SER A 306 -45.43 -34.48 9.66
C SER A 306 -45.48 -33.24 8.69
N ILE A 307 -45.67 -33.22 7.36
CA ILE A 307 -46.27 -34.04 6.27
C ILE A 307 -47.71 -33.61 5.83
N GLU A 308 -47.94 -33.63 4.49
CA GLU A 308 -49.17 -33.32 3.68
C GLU A 308 -49.42 -31.84 3.24
N ALA A 309 -50.03 -31.52 2.08
CA ALA A 309 -50.15 -32.18 0.75
C ALA A 309 -50.81 -31.22 -0.31
N GLY A 310 -50.70 -31.50 -1.62
CA GLY A 310 -51.71 -31.08 -2.63
C GLY A 310 -51.29 -30.09 -3.76
N PRO A 311 -51.79 -30.19 -5.02
CA PRO A 311 -51.30 -29.39 -6.17
C PRO A 311 -52.36 -28.69 -7.09
N ASN A 312 -51.85 -27.98 -8.11
CA ASN A 312 -52.45 -27.56 -9.41
C ASN A 312 -53.52 -26.44 -9.49
N ALA A 313 -53.31 -25.47 -10.41
CA ALA A 313 -54.33 -24.81 -11.26
C ALA A 313 -53.69 -24.04 -12.46
N GLU A 314 -54.50 -23.76 -13.49
CA GLU A 314 -54.20 -23.07 -14.78
C GLU A 314 -53.53 -21.67 -14.67
N GLN A 315 -52.75 -21.14 -15.63
CA GLN A 315 -52.83 -21.03 -17.11
C GLN A 315 -53.84 -19.98 -17.66
N LEU A 316 -53.32 -18.90 -18.29
CA LEU A 316 -53.97 -18.27 -19.46
C LEU A 316 -52.95 -17.46 -20.31
N GLN A 317 -53.24 -17.34 -21.61
CA GLN A 317 -52.56 -16.45 -22.58
C GLN A 317 -53.56 -15.36 -23.08
N SER A 318 -53.27 -14.73 -24.23
CA SER A 318 -54.09 -13.71 -24.95
C SER A 318 -53.82 -12.26 -24.53
N ASP A 319 -53.71 -11.24 -25.40
CA ASP A 319 -53.44 -11.11 -26.86
C ASP A 319 -52.92 -9.66 -27.06
N ASN A 320 -51.83 -9.35 -27.80
CA ASN A 320 -51.71 -9.20 -29.26
C ASN A 320 -52.18 -7.82 -29.81
N LYS A 321 -51.71 -7.48 -31.02
CA LYS A 321 -52.01 -6.30 -31.87
C LYS A 321 -51.56 -4.91 -31.38
N VAL A 322 -51.28 -3.95 -32.28
CA VAL A 322 -50.63 -4.05 -33.62
C VAL A 322 -50.11 -2.65 -34.00
N GLN A 323 -49.00 -2.56 -34.74
CA GLN A 323 -48.53 -1.28 -35.28
C GLN A 323 -49.23 -0.95 -36.62
N PRO A 324 -49.46 0.34 -36.93
CA PRO A 324 -48.84 0.82 -38.17
C PRO A 324 -48.41 2.31 -38.18
N LYS A 325 -47.10 2.54 -38.44
CA LYS A 325 -46.57 3.17 -39.68
C LYS A 325 -46.83 4.67 -39.98
N ALA A 326 -45.76 5.30 -40.51
CA ALA A 326 -45.68 6.48 -41.41
C ALA A 326 -45.23 7.85 -40.83
N THR A 327 -43.96 8.17 -41.11
CA THR A 327 -43.31 9.49 -41.32
C THR A 327 -43.72 10.13 -42.68
N PRO A 328 -43.17 11.28 -43.17
CA PRO A 328 -42.20 12.26 -42.61
C PRO A 328 -42.60 13.77 -42.78
N GLY A 329 -41.69 14.68 -42.39
CA GLY A 329 -41.55 16.06 -42.90
C GLY A 329 -42.15 17.16 -42.02
N ASP A 330 -41.70 18.42 -42.07
CA ASP A 330 -40.46 19.00 -42.66
C ASP A 330 -40.27 20.43 -42.11
N SER A 331 -39.04 20.97 -42.15
CA SER A 331 -38.67 22.39 -41.85
C SER A 331 -38.99 22.90 -40.41
N GLU A 332 -38.40 23.98 -39.88
CA GLU A 332 -37.70 25.12 -40.50
C GLU A 332 -36.53 25.66 -39.63
N ILE A 333 -35.81 26.67 -40.14
CA ILE A 333 -34.66 27.32 -39.50
C ILE A 333 -35.11 28.62 -38.82
N GLN A 334 -34.62 28.92 -37.62
CA GLN A 334 -34.50 30.31 -37.17
C GLN A 334 -33.32 30.52 -36.21
N ALA A 335 -32.83 31.76 -36.16
CA ALA A 335 -31.57 32.12 -35.50
C ALA A 335 -31.68 33.49 -34.81
N ALA A 336 -30.66 33.81 -34.01
CA ALA A 336 -30.35 35.12 -33.43
C ALA A 336 -31.34 35.71 -32.40
N SER A 337 -30.93 35.66 -31.13
CA SER A 337 -30.58 36.87 -30.36
C SER A 337 -29.53 36.51 -29.30
#